data_AF-A0A2M9C4F0-F1
#
_entry.id   AF-A0A2M9C4F0-F1
#
_cell.length_a   1.000
_cell.length_b   1.000
_cell.length_c   1.000
_cell.angle_alpha   90.00
_cell.angle_beta   90.00
_cell.angle_gamma   90.00
#
_symmetry.space_group_name_H-M   'P 1'
#
loop_
_entity.id
_entity.type
_entity.pdbx_description
1 polymer ?
#
loop_
_entity_poly.entity_id
_entity_poly.type
_entity_poly.pdbx_seq_one_letter_code
_entity_poly.pdbx_strand_id
1 'polypeptide(L)'
;MKHTEEFIRALVDEALNRTPPGGFPELEKRHGLRAGTLFDWVERYGPSLPPRPFSALHFWLGTSTLDEAAFGAYFDHDPAYWSLEVEEIESAPADVTGCGFSVDLGERFLYDDDLLQVMWRSEPVPVRELVDETTLSSDAAARLIVRECAARGILTANAGFVYADPAQEIRDPGRLYNGLQYIGLFENS
;
A
#
# COMPACT_ATOMS: atom_id res chain seq x y z
N MET A 1 30.33 0.86 -27.56
CA MET A 1 31.17 0.59 -26.37
C MET A 1 30.27 -0.05 -25.33
N LYS A 2 30.66 -1.15 -24.67
CA LYS A 2 29.87 -1.70 -23.55
C LYS A 2 30.31 -0.95 -22.29
N HIS A 3 29.36 -0.32 -21.61
CA HIS A 3 29.61 0.30 -20.31
C HIS A 3 29.60 -0.77 -19.21
N THR A 4 30.44 -0.61 -18.18
CA THR A 4 30.40 -1.49 -17.01
C THR A 4 29.17 -1.19 -16.18
N GLU A 5 28.67 -2.18 -15.44
CA GLU A 5 27.51 -1.99 -14.56
C GLU A 5 27.81 -0.96 -13.45
N GLU A 6 29.04 -0.94 -12.93
CA GLU A 6 29.52 0.05 -11.96
C GLU A 6 29.40 1.48 -12.51
N PHE A 7 29.79 1.69 -13.78
CA PHE A 7 29.66 2.98 -14.44
C PHE A 7 28.19 3.37 -14.61
N ILE A 8 27.34 2.44 -15.03
CA ILE A 8 25.90 2.68 -15.19
C ILE A 8 25.28 3.10 -13.86
N ARG A 9 25.57 2.37 -12.77
CA ARG A 9 25.03 2.67 -11.43
C ARG A 9 25.51 4.02 -10.90
N ALA A 10 26.79 4.35 -11.05
CA ALA A 10 27.32 5.65 -10.65
C ALA A 10 26.65 6.80 -11.41
N LEU A 11 26.36 6.60 -12.69
CA LEU A 11 25.74 7.64 -13.51
C LEU A 11 24.23 7.78 -13.24
N VAL A 12 23.53 6.69 -12.93
CA VAL A 12 22.15 6.72 -12.44
C VAL A 12 22.05 7.45 -11.10
N ASP A 13 23.00 7.23 -10.18
CA ASP A 13 23.06 7.96 -8.91
C ASP A 13 23.25 9.47 -9.10
N GLU A 14 24.18 9.88 -9.98
CA GLU A 14 24.36 11.31 -10.31
C GLU A 14 23.10 11.89 -10.98
N ALA A 15 22.47 11.13 -11.88
CA ALA A 15 21.26 11.54 -12.56
C ALA A 15 20.10 11.82 -11.58
N LEU A 16 19.89 10.92 -10.62
CA LEU A 16 18.78 11.01 -9.67
C LEU A 16 19.04 12.02 -8.54
N ASN A 17 20.26 12.09 -8.03
CA ASN A 17 20.54 12.78 -6.77
C ASN A 17 21.26 14.13 -6.94
N ARG A 18 21.85 14.39 -8.12
CA ARG A 18 22.79 15.51 -8.30
C ARG A 18 22.55 16.30 -9.59
N THR A 19 21.63 15.84 -10.42
CA THR A 19 21.31 16.49 -11.70
C THR A 19 19.99 17.24 -11.58
N PRO A 20 19.96 18.56 -11.85
CA PRO A 20 18.72 19.33 -11.80
C PRO A 20 17.74 18.87 -12.89
N PRO A 21 16.44 19.17 -12.74
CA PRO A 21 15.44 18.88 -13.77
C PRO A 21 15.86 19.38 -15.15
N GLY A 22 15.80 18.50 -16.14
CA GLY A 22 16.22 18.79 -17.52
C GLY A 22 17.72 18.64 -17.81
N GLY A 23 18.56 18.28 -16.82
CA GLY A 23 20.02 18.15 -16.98
C GLY A 23 20.53 16.81 -17.52
N PHE A 24 19.63 15.86 -17.82
CA PHE A 24 20.01 14.54 -18.37
C PHE A 24 20.73 14.64 -19.72
N PRO A 25 20.29 15.47 -20.69
CA PRO A 25 20.98 15.61 -21.97
C PRO A 25 22.43 16.11 -21.83
N GLU A 26 22.71 17.00 -20.88
CA GLU A 26 24.05 17.49 -20.57
C GLU A 26 24.93 16.39 -19.98
N LEU A 27 24.35 15.56 -19.10
CA LEU A 27 25.06 14.41 -18.53
C LEU A 27 25.36 13.35 -19.59
N GLU A 28 24.39 13.05 -20.46
CA GLU A 28 24.59 12.16 -21.61
C GLU A 28 25.69 12.68 -22.54
N LYS A 29 25.68 13.98 -22.86
CA LYS A 29 26.70 14.63 -23.68
C LYS A 29 28.09 14.55 -23.04
N ARG A 30 28.19 14.76 -21.72
CA ARG A 30 29.45 14.67 -20.96
C ARG A 30 30.09 13.29 -21.09
N HIS A 31 29.29 12.24 -21.14
CA HIS A 31 29.74 10.85 -21.20
C HIS A 31 29.69 10.22 -22.60
N GLY A 32 29.36 11.01 -23.64
CA GLY A 32 29.26 10.52 -25.01
C GLY A 32 28.15 9.48 -25.21
N LEU A 33 27.10 9.55 -24.40
CA LEU A 33 25.94 8.67 -24.51
C LEU A 33 24.99 9.13 -25.61
N ARG A 34 24.21 8.19 -26.16
CA ARG A 34 23.10 8.53 -27.05
C ARG A 34 21.98 9.16 -26.22
N ALA A 35 21.28 10.13 -26.79
CA ALA A 35 20.14 10.75 -26.13
C ALA A 35 19.11 9.69 -25.71
N GLY A 36 18.63 9.77 -24.46
CA GLY A 36 17.68 8.82 -23.87
C GLY A 36 18.31 7.57 -23.24
N THR A 37 19.61 7.32 -23.42
CA THR A 37 20.29 6.18 -22.78
C THR A 37 20.23 6.27 -21.26
N LEU A 38 20.36 7.47 -20.71
CA LEU A 38 20.34 7.68 -19.27
C LEU A 38 18.93 7.50 -18.70
N PHE A 39 17.89 7.84 -19.47
CA PHE A 39 16.51 7.56 -19.10
C PHE A 39 16.26 6.05 -19.00
N ASP A 40 16.63 5.28 -20.03
CA ASP A 40 16.54 3.81 -20.03
C ASP A 40 17.32 3.19 -18.86
N TRP A 41 18.47 3.76 -18.52
CA TRP A 41 19.27 3.29 -17.39
C TRP A 41 18.67 3.64 -16.04
N VAL A 42 18.10 4.84 -15.87
CA VAL A 42 17.39 5.23 -14.65
C VAL A 42 16.16 4.35 -14.45
N GLU A 43 15.39 4.07 -15.50
CA GLU A 43 14.23 3.17 -15.43
C GLU A 43 14.64 1.73 -15.05
N ARG A 44 15.76 1.24 -15.59
CA ARG A 44 16.22 -0.14 -15.39
C ARG A 44 17.04 -0.37 -14.13
N TYR A 45 17.86 0.60 -13.73
CA TYR A 45 18.88 0.47 -12.69
C TYR A 45 18.70 1.48 -11.55
N GLY A 46 17.77 2.42 -11.67
CA GLY A 46 17.34 3.28 -10.57
C GLY A 46 16.68 2.46 -9.47
N PRO A 47 16.47 3.06 -8.29
CA PRO A 47 15.67 2.43 -7.25
C PRO A 47 14.29 2.13 -7.85
N SER A 48 13.75 0.94 -7.56
CA SER A 48 12.35 0.65 -7.89
C SER A 48 11.50 1.72 -7.22
N LEU A 49 10.80 2.53 -8.00
CA LEU A 49 9.81 3.44 -7.45
C LEU A 49 8.81 2.59 -6.66
N PRO A 50 8.47 2.97 -5.41
CA PRO A 50 7.42 2.27 -4.71
C PRO A 50 6.16 2.31 -5.60
N PRO A 51 5.38 1.22 -5.61
CA PRO A 51 4.13 1.20 -6.36
C PRO A 51 3.27 2.38 -5.92
N ARG A 52 2.66 3.05 -6.90
CA ARG A 52 1.87 4.26 -6.61
C ARG A 52 0.65 3.87 -5.76
N PRO A 53 0.21 4.74 -4.85
CA PRO A 53 -1.09 4.56 -4.21
C PRO A 53 -2.19 4.30 -5.24
N PHE A 54 -3.15 3.46 -4.87
CA PHE A 54 -4.26 3.00 -5.71
C PHE A 54 -3.86 2.17 -6.94
N SER A 55 -2.58 1.87 -7.20
CA SER A 55 -2.20 0.97 -8.32
C SER A 55 -2.55 -0.49 -8.04
N ALA A 56 -2.66 -0.86 -6.77
CA ALA A 56 -3.22 -2.10 -6.28
C ALA A 56 -3.84 -1.86 -4.90
N LEU A 57 -4.71 -2.77 -4.47
CA LEU A 57 -5.52 -2.63 -3.28
C LEU A 57 -5.37 -3.87 -2.40
N HIS A 58 -5.03 -3.69 -1.13
CA HIS A 58 -5.08 -4.73 -0.11
C HIS A 58 -6.52 -4.91 0.35
N PHE A 59 -7.00 -6.16 0.45
CA PHE A 59 -8.37 -6.46 0.89
C PHE A 59 -8.39 -7.25 2.19
N TRP A 60 -9.26 -6.83 3.11
CA TRP A 60 -9.70 -7.62 4.26
C TRP A 60 -11.21 -7.75 4.22
N LEU A 61 -11.72 -8.98 4.32
CA LEU A 61 -13.16 -9.27 4.19
C LEU A 61 -13.57 -10.37 5.16
N GLY A 62 -14.81 -10.29 5.65
CA GLY A 62 -15.37 -11.32 6.51
C GLY A 62 -16.71 -10.93 7.15
N THR A 63 -17.07 -11.67 8.20
CA THR A 63 -18.24 -11.35 9.01
C THR A 63 -17.78 -10.83 10.37
N SER A 64 -18.16 -9.61 10.70
CA SER A 64 -17.98 -9.02 12.03
C SER A 64 -19.28 -9.13 12.83
N THR A 65 -19.14 -9.45 14.12
CA THR A 65 -20.25 -9.41 15.08
C THR A 65 -20.36 -8.06 15.80
N LEU A 66 -19.48 -7.11 15.48
CA LEU A 66 -19.48 -5.77 16.04
C LEU A 66 -20.52 -4.90 15.34
N ASP A 67 -21.05 -3.92 16.07
CA ASP A 67 -21.78 -2.82 15.44
C ASP A 67 -20.83 -1.89 14.68
N GLU A 68 -21.39 -0.96 13.90
CA GLU A 68 -20.63 -0.05 13.04
C GLU A 68 -19.63 0.78 13.84
N ALA A 69 -20.04 1.31 15.00
CA ALA A 69 -19.20 2.17 15.83
C ALA A 69 -18.02 1.38 16.44
N ALA A 70 -18.28 0.20 16.99
CA ALA A 70 -17.24 -0.66 17.54
C ALA A 70 -16.30 -1.21 16.47
N PHE A 71 -16.81 -1.49 15.26
CA PHE A 71 -15.99 -1.89 14.12
C PHE A 71 -15.10 -0.73 13.65
N GLY A 72 -15.66 0.48 13.56
CA GLY A 72 -14.95 1.71 13.17
C GLY A 72 -13.85 2.12 14.14
N ALA A 73 -14.06 1.93 15.45
CA ALA A 73 -13.10 2.30 16.50
C ALA A 73 -11.71 1.63 16.36
N TYR A 74 -11.61 0.54 15.60
CA TYR A 74 -10.33 -0.10 15.27
C TYR A 74 -9.41 0.79 14.42
N PHE A 75 -9.98 1.73 13.67
CA PHE A 75 -9.28 2.65 12.77
C PHE A 75 -9.07 4.04 13.39
N ASP A 76 -9.65 4.30 14.56
CA ASP A 76 -9.44 5.53 15.31
C ASP A 76 -7.99 5.63 15.79
N HIS A 77 -7.60 6.83 16.22
CA HIS A 77 -6.28 7.12 16.76
C HIS A 77 -6.40 7.90 18.07
N ASP A 78 -5.34 7.89 18.87
CA ASP A 78 -5.25 8.72 20.07
C ASP A 78 -5.26 10.21 19.65
N PRO A 79 -6.18 11.04 20.18
CA PRO A 79 -6.22 12.47 19.85
C PRO A 79 -4.92 13.22 20.14
N ALA A 80 -4.07 12.72 21.05
CA ALA A 80 -2.78 13.30 21.35
C ALA A 80 -1.71 12.99 20.30
N TYR A 81 -1.94 12.03 19.38
CA TYR A 81 -0.96 11.62 18.37
C TYR A 81 -0.40 12.79 17.56
N TRP A 82 -1.28 13.72 17.13
CA TRP A 82 -0.89 14.89 16.34
C TRP A 82 -0.10 15.96 17.10
N SER A 83 0.05 15.80 18.42
CA SER A 83 0.86 16.69 19.26
C SER A 83 2.26 16.13 19.50
N LEU A 84 2.56 14.91 19.03
CA LEU A 84 3.86 14.28 19.16
C LEU A 84 4.79 14.72 18.03
N GLU A 85 6.05 14.94 18.38
CA GLU A 85 7.11 15.09 17.40
C GLU A 85 7.54 13.72 16.86
N VAL A 86 8.17 13.70 15.68
CA VAL A 86 8.62 12.46 15.01
C VAL A 86 9.57 11.68 15.91
N GLU A 87 10.50 12.36 16.58
CA GLU A 87 11.47 11.72 17.48
C GLU A 87 10.80 11.06 18.69
N GLU A 88 9.68 11.62 19.18
CA GLU A 88 8.90 11.03 20.27
C GLU A 88 8.23 9.73 19.81
N ILE A 89 7.66 9.72 18.61
CA ILE A 89 7.06 8.53 18.00
C ILE A 89 8.13 7.46 17.74
N GLU A 90 9.28 7.85 17.19
CA GLU A 90 10.37 6.93 16.85
C GLU A 90 11.02 6.27 18.07
N SER A 91 11.10 7.01 19.18
CA SER A 91 11.71 6.54 20.43
C SER A 91 10.71 5.90 21.40
N ALA A 92 9.41 5.93 21.09
CA ALA A 92 8.38 5.38 21.95
C ALA A 92 8.59 3.86 22.19
N PRO A 93 8.48 3.38 23.44
CA PRO A 93 8.67 1.97 23.76
C PRO A 93 7.47 1.09 23.37
N ALA A 94 6.35 1.71 23.01
CA ALA A 94 5.09 1.07 22.64
C ALA A 94 4.36 1.92 21.58
N ASP A 95 3.25 1.38 21.05
CA ASP A 95 2.38 2.14 20.16
C ASP A 95 1.88 3.43 20.84
N VAL A 96 1.97 4.53 20.09
CA VAL A 96 1.45 5.86 20.47
C VAL A 96 0.40 6.35 19.49
N THR A 97 0.13 5.59 18.42
CA THR A 97 -0.92 5.94 17.45
C THR A 97 -2.30 5.73 18.07
N GLY A 98 -2.45 4.79 19.00
CA GLY A 98 -3.76 4.40 19.54
C GLY A 98 -4.63 3.67 18.53
N CYS A 99 -4.08 3.27 17.38
CA CYS A 99 -4.81 2.71 16.26
C CYS A 99 -4.61 1.20 16.15
N GLY A 100 -5.71 0.45 16.20
CA GLY A 100 -5.68 -1.00 16.06
C GLY A 100 -5.14 -1.46 14.70
N PHE A 101 -5.46 -0.73 13.62
CA PHE A 101 -4.95 -1.05 12.29
C PHE A 101 -3.43 -0.84 12.17
N SER A 102 -2.90 0.29 12.64
CA SER A 102 -1.44 0.55 12.63
C SER A 102 -0.68 -0.49 13.45
N VAL A 103 -1.19 -0.84 14.64
CA VAL A 103 -0.63 -1.89 15.48
C VAL A 103 -0.60 -3.23 14.75
N ASP A 104 -1.67 -3.56 14.03
CA ASP A 104 -1.78 -4.83 13.34
C ASP A 104 -0.92 -4.93 12.08
N LEU A 105 -0.69 -3.81 11.39
CA LEU A 105 0.33 -3.67 10.34
C LEU A 105 1.75 -3.70 10.91
N GLY A 106 1.91 -3.45 12.21
CA GLY A 106 3.22 -3.31 12.85
C GLY A 106 3.93 -2.03 12.42
N GLU A 107 3.14 -1.00 12.11
CA GLU A 107 3.60 0.34 11.79
C GLU A 107 3.88 1.13 13.06
N ARG A 108 4.85 2.04 12.95
CA ARG A 108 5.20 2.96 14.04
C ARG A 108 4.42 4.26 13.98
N PHE A 109 4.09 4.69 12.77
CA PHE A 109 3.29 5.87 12.50
C PHE A 109 1.85 5.47 12.22
N LEU A 110 0.94 6.43 12.36
CA LEU A 110 -0.44 6.25 11.95
C LEU A 110 -0.50 5.99 10.43
N TYR A 111 -1.36 5.07 10.02
CA TYR A 111 -1.65 4.80 8.60
C TYR A 111 -2.23 6.06 7.92
N ASP A 112 -2.12 6.12 6.59
CA ASP A 112 -2.70 7.21 5.79
C ASP A 112 -4.20 6.96 5.56
N ASP A 113 -5.06 7.76 6.18
CA ASP A 113 -6.51 7.58 6.13
C ASP A 113 -7.11 7.87 4.74
N ASP A 114 -6.44 8.69 3.92
CA ASP A 114 -6.83 8.92 2.53
C ASP A 114 -6.71 7.65 1.67
N LEU A 115 -5.94 6.65 2.13
CA LEU A 115 -5.75 5.38 1.44
C LEU A 115 -6.66 4.26 1.95
N LEU A 116 -7.46 4.51 3.00
CA LEU A 116 -8.32 3.52 3.63
C LEU A 116 -9.79 3.69 3.20
N GLN A 117 -10.41 2.58 2.80
CA GLN A 117 -11.87 2.50 2.66
C GLN A 117 -12.41 1.44 3.61
N VAL A 118 -13.31 1.83 4.51
CA VAL A 118 -13.97 0.92 5.46
C VAL A 118 -15.41 0.64 5.00
N MET A 119 -15.82 -0.63 5.07
CA MET A 119 -17.15 -1.10 4.69
C MET A 119 -17.76 -1.88 5.84
N TRP A 120 -18.99 -1.52 6.22
CA TRP A 120 -19.77 -2.25 7.22
C TRP A 120 -21.25 -2.26 6.84
N ARG A 121 -21.92 -3.38 7.15
CA ARG A 121 -23.34 -3.63 6.95
C ARG A 121 -23.90 -4.33 8.19
N SER A 122 -25.16 -4.04 8.52
CA SER A 122 -25.86 -4.73 9.61
C SER A 122 -26.17 -6.19 9.30
N GLU A 123 -26.23 -6.56 8.02
CA GLU A 123 -26.50 -7.93 7.57
C GLU A 123 -25.44 -8.37 6.54
N PRO A 124 -25.05 -9.66 6.52
CA PRO A 124 -24.14 -10.19 5.50
C PRO A 124 -24.73 -10.12 4.09
N VAL A 125 -23.94 -9.64 3.15
CA VAL A 125 -24.23 -9.60 1.71
C VAL A 125 -23.25 -10.50 0.96
N PRO A 126 -23.54 -10.91 -0.28
CA PRO A 126 -22.55 -11.55 -1.15
C PRO A 126 -21.24 -10.75 -1.21
N VAL A 127 -20.09 -11.42 -1.12
CA VAL A 127 -18.77 -10.75 -1.16
C VAL A 127 -18.62 -9.81 -2.35
N ARG A 128 -19.17 -10.20 -3.51
CA ARG A 128 -19.15 -9.41 -4.73
C ARG A 128 -19.73 -8.01 -4.53
N GLU A 129 -20.79 -7.87 -3.73
CA GLU A 129 -21.43 -6.58 -3.48
C GLU A 129 -20.49 -5.63 -2.75
N LEU A 130 -19.78 -6.10 -1.71
CA LEU A 130 -18.77 -5.28 -1.02
C LEU A 130 -17.60 -4.91 -1.96
N VAL A 131 -17.14 -5.85 -2.80
CA VAL A 131 -16.04 -5.58 -3.73
C VAL A 131 -16.41 -4.52 -4.77
N ASP A 132 -17.64 -4.55 -5.29
CA ASP A 132 -18.14 -3.57 -6.27
C ASP A 132 -18.31 -2.15 -5.69
N GLU A 133 -18.33 -1.98 -4.36
CA GLU A 133 -18.35 -0.67 -3.69
C GLU A 133 -16.97 -0.02 -3.57
N THR A 134 -15.90 -0.75 -3.90
CA THR A 134 -14.53 -0.26 -3.75
C THR A 134 -14.07 0.56 -4.96
N THR A 135 -12.92 1.22 -4.82
CA THR A 135 -12.25 1.91 -5.95
C THR A 135 -11.58 0.97 -6.95
N LEU A 136 -11.80 -0.35 -6.82
CA LEU A 136 -11.28 -1.36 -7.73
C LEU A 136 -11.91 -1.22 -9.13
N SER A 137 -11.10 -0.94 -10.13
CA SER A 137 -11.52 -0.72 -11.51
C SER A 137 -11.55 -1.99 -12.36
N SER A 138 -10.88 -3.06 -11.90
CA SER A 138 -10.65 -4.28 -12.67
C SER A 138 -11.64 -5.39 -12.29
N ASP A 139 -12.60 -5.68 -13.18
CA ASP A 139 -13.56 -6.79 -12.99
C ASP A 139 -12.88 -8.17 -12.98
N ALA A 140 -11.70 -8.30 -13.62
CA ALA A 140 -10.86 -9.48 -13.49
C ALA A 140 -10.35 -9.65 -12.06
N ALA A 141 -9.83 -8.58 -11.44
CA ALA A 141 -9.43 -8.59 -10.04
C ALA A 141 -10.62 -8.86 -9.12
N ALA A 142 -11.79 -8.26 -9.38
CA ALA A 142 -13.00 -8.52 -8.58
C ALA A 142 -13.37 -10.02 -8.57
N ARG A 143 -13.31 -10.69 -9.73
CA ARG A 143 -13.52 -12.15 -9.80
C ARG A 143 -12.48 -12.95 -9.02
N LEU A 144 -11.21 -12.52 -9.04
CA LEU A 144 -10.15 -13.16 -8.27
C LEU A 144 -10.42 -13.04 -6.77
N ILE A 145 -10.76 -11.84 -6.28
CA ILE A 145 -11.11 -11.60 -4.87
C ILE A 145 -12.25 -12.52 -4.44
N VAL A 146 -13.36 -12.55 -5.19
CA VAL A 146 -14.52 -13.41 -4.90
C VAL A 146 -14.11 -14.89 -4.86
N ARG A 147 -13.25 -15.33 -5.78
CA ARG A 147 -12.73 -16.71 -5.80
C ARG A 147 -11.87 -17.02 -4.57
N GLU A 148 -10.97 -16.11 -4.19
CA GLU A 148 -10.11 -16.27 -3.01
C GLU A 148 -10.93 -16.31 -1.72
N CYS A 149 -11.95 -15.46 -1.60
CA CYS A 149 -12.92 -15.51 -0.50
C CYS A 149 -13.65 -16.87 -0.46
N ALA A 150 -14.17 -17.34 -1.60
CA ALA A 150 -14.88 -18.61 -1.67
C ALA A 150 -13.99 -19.81 -1.30
N ALA A 151 -12.71 -19.80 -1.71
CA ALA A 151 -11.74 -20.84 -1.33
C ALA A 151 -11.49 -20.91 0.18
N ARG A 152 -11.79 -19.83 0.90
CA ARG A 152 -11.67 -19.71 2.38
C ARG A 152 -13.02 -19.83 3.09
N GLY A 153 -14.09 -20.17 2.36
CA GLY A 153 -15.45 -20.31 2.91
C GLY A 153 -16.18 -19.00 3.14
N ILE A 154 -15.67 -17.87 2.62
CA ILE A 154 -16.28 -16.55 2.74
C ILE A 154 -17.12 -16.30 1.48
N LEU A 155 -18.39 -16.72 1.51
CA LEU A 155 -19.34 -16.49 0.41
C LEU A 155 -20.14 -15.19 0.61
N THR A 156 -20.41 -14.86 1.87
CA THR A 156 -21.04 -13.62 2.31
C THR A 156 -20.17 -12.93 3.35
N ALA A 157 -20.24 -11.61 3.40
CA ALA A 157 -19.53 -10.76 4.33
C ALA A 157 -20.42 -9.57 4.69
N ASN A 158 -20.30 -9.06 5.92
CA ASN A 158 -20.95 -7.80 6.32
C ASN A 158 -19.91 -6.70 6.62
N ALA A 159 -18.62 -7.03 6.60
CA ALA A 159 -17.57 -6.10 6.95
C ALA A 159 -16.34 -6.33 6.07
N GLY A 160 -15.65 -5.24 5.78
CA GLY A 160 -14.44 -5.23 4.99
C GLY A 160 -13.71 -3.92 5.10
N PHE A 161 -12.45 -3.93 4.71
CA PHE A 161 -11.72 -2.69 4.45
C PHE A 161 -10.66 -2.92 3.39
N VAL A 162 -10.30 -1.82 2.72
CA VAL A 162 -9.33 -1.78 1.63
C VAL A 162 -8.27 -0.74 1.94
N TYR A 163 -7.00 -1.10 1.75
CA TYR A 163 -5.89 -0.16 1.90
C TYR A 163 -5.13 -0.02 0.58
N ALA A 164 -4.96 1.22 0.13
CA ALA A 164 -4.49 1.55 -1.21
C ALA A 164 -3.00 1.88 -1.29
N ASP A 165 -2.19 1.52 -0.29
CA ASP A 165 -0.73 1.51 -0.38
C ASP A 165 -0.23 0.09 -0.73
N PRO A 166 0.20 -0.18 -1.97
CA PRO A 166 0.69 -1.51 -2.34
C PRO A 166 2.09 -1.82 -1.79
N ALA A 167 2.79 -0.81 -1.24
CA ALA A 167 4.08 -1.01 -0.57
C ALA A 167 3.90 -1.47 0.88
N GLN A 168 2.69 -1.42 1.43
CA GLN A 168 2.40 -1.86 2.79
C GLN A 168 2.72 -3.34 2.96
N GLU A 169 3.64 -3.64 3.87
CA GLU A 169 3.98 -5.02 4.22
C GLU A 169 2.89 -5.63 5.10
N ILE A 170 2.33 -6.76 4.67
CA ILE A 170 1.42 -7.57 5.51
C ILE A 170 2.21 -8.73 6.11
N ARG A 171 2.78 -8.50 7.29
CA ARG A 171 3.72 -9.43 7.95
C ARG A 171 3.12 -10.76 8.36
N ASP A 172 1.85 -10.77 8.74
CA ASP A 172 1.12 -11.99 9.13
C ASP A 172 -0.19 -12.12 8.34
N PRO A 173 -0.15 -12.62 7.09
CA PRO A 173 -1.36 -12.81 6.29
C PRO A 173 -2.40 -13.77 6.90
N GLY A 174 -2.01 -14.59 7.89
CA GLY A 174 -2.86 -15.63 8.49
C GLY A 174 -3.64 -15.18 9.73
N ARG A 175 -3.27 -14.04 10.35
CA ARG A 175 -4.01 -13.49 11.47
C ARG A 175 -5.35 -12.89 11.03
N LEU A 176 -6.17 -12.58 12.03
CA LEU A 176 -7.33 -11.73 11.84
C LEU A 176 -6.97 -10.27 12.14
N TYR A 177 -7.52 -9.36 11.33
CA TYR A 177 -7.41 -7.91 11.44
C TYR A 177 -8.80 -7.34 11.68
N ASN A 178 -9.06 -6.83 12.88
CA ASN A 178 -10.42 -6.50 13.34
C ASN A 178 -11.43 -7.65 13.16
N GLY A 179 -10.97 -8.90 13.35
CA GLY A 179 -11.77 -10.11 13.12
C GLY A 179 -11.92 -10.53 11.65
N LEU A 180 -11.35 -9.79 10.70
CA LEU A 180 -11.43 -10.08 9.27
C LEU A 180 -10.18 -10.77 8.74
N GLN A 181 -10.33 -11.56 7.66
CA GLN A 181 -9.21 -12.23 7.01
C GLN A 181 -8.59 -11.33 5.94
N TYR A 182 -7.26 -11.27 5.88
CA TYR A 182 -6.55 -10.65 4.78
C TYR A 182 -6.68 -11.51 3.51
N ILE A 183 -7.32 -11.00 2.47
CA ILE A 183 -7.60 -11.71 1.22
C ILE A 183 -6.39 -11.69 0.30
N GLY A 184 -5.76 -10.53 0.15
CA GLY A 184 -4.60 -10.36 -0.73
C GLY A 184 -4.47 -8.94 -1.27
N LEU A 185 -3.44 -8.75 -2.08
CA LEU A 185 -3.19 -7.53 -2.85
C LEU A 185 -3.58 -7.77 -4.30
N PHE A 186 -4.39 -6.88 -4.88
CA PHE A 186 -4.93 -7.03 -6.22
C PHE A 186 -4.69 -5.78 -7.05
N GLU A 187 -4.20 -5.94 -8.28
CA GLU A 187 -3.99 -4.83 -9.21
C GLU A 187 -5.29 -4.08 -9.51
N ASN A 188 -5.17 -2.75 -9.59
CA ASN A 188 -6.28 -1.83 -9.83
C ASN A 188 -6.26 -1.27 -11.26
N SER A 189 -5.87 -2.09 -12.23
CA SER A 189 -5.74 -1.72 -13.65
C SER A 189 -6.36 -2.73 -14.61
#